data_AF-A0A1F6TQT0-F1
#
_entry.id   AF-A0A1F6TQT0-F1
#
_cell.length_a   1.000
_cell.length_b   1.000
_cell.length_c   1.000
_cell.angle_alpha   90.00
_cell.angle_beta   90.00
_cell.angle_gamma   90.00
#
_symmetry.space_group_name_H-M   'P 1'
#
loop_
_entity.id
_entity.type
_entity.pdbx_description
1 polymer ?
#
loop_
_entity_poly.entity_id
_entity_poly.type
_entity_poly.pdbx_seq_one_letter_code
_entity_poly.pdbx_strand_id
1 'polypeptide(L)'
;MRGTGLAQLPEVLAVLRVAVEGGAAVHDPLLDAMRDALREAGATVSDAADAPVLRLSGEGFNTQVLSVDAAGRVAEYLVRYEVSFRLTDAAGKELVPAQTIRMQRDYTFDRLNVIAKEKEEEDLRRELRRDVVRQIVRRLSKVASSK
;
A
#
# COMPACT_ATOMS: atom_id res chain seq x y z
N MET A 1 -6.40 16.66 22.10
CA MET A 1 -5.44 16.25 21.04
C MET A 1 -5.69 14.78 20.73
N ARG A 2 -6.33 14.44 19.61
CA ARG A 2 -6.60 13.03 19.24
C ARG A 2 -5.57 12.61 18.19
N GLY A 3 -4.83 11.54 18.50
CA GLY A 3 -3.62 11.14 17.82
C GLY A 3 -3.83 10.73 16.37
N THR A 4 -3.03 11.32 15.49
CA THR A 4 -2.65 10.75 14.20
C THR A 4 -1.56 9.70 14.43
N GLY A 5 -1.84 8.72 15.29
CA GLY A 5 -1.01 7.52 15.42
C GLY A 5 -1.54 6.47 14.46
N LEU A 6 -0.66 5.68 13.85
CA LEU A 6 -1.09 4.47 13.17
C LEU A 6 -1.93 3.61 14.12
N ALA A 7 -2.93 2.92 13.58
CA ALA A 7 -3.76 2.06 14.39
C ALA A 7 -2.87 0.96 15.02
N GLN A 8 -2.92 0.83 16.34
CA GLN A 8 -2.15 -0.20 17.05
C GLN A 8 -2.63 -1.57 16.61
N LEU A 9 -1.67 -2.43 16.27
CA LEU A 9 -1.95 -3.81 15.94
C LEU A 9 -2.20 -4.64 17.21
N PRO A 10 -3.08 -5.63 17.13
CA PRO A 10 -3.32 -6.54 18.24
C PRO A 10 -2.15 -7.48 18.51
N GLU A 11 -2.11 -8.06 19.71
CA GLU A 11 -1.04 -8.99 20.13
C GLU A 11 -0.91 -10.21 19.19
N VAL A 12 -2.02 -10.73 18.67
CA VAL A 12 -2.00 -11.83 17.68
C VAL A 12 -1.28 -11.47 16.37
N LEU A 13 -1.13 -10.17 16.08
CA LEU A 13 -0.39 -9.63 14.94
C LEU A 13 0.86 -8.87 15.37
N ALA A 14 1.32 -9.03 16.62
CA ALA A 14 2.58 -8.44 17.08
C ALA A 14 3.78 -9.02 16.32
N VAL A 15 3.67 -10.25 15.81
CA VAL A 15 4.63 -10.86 14.90
C VAL A 15 3.88 -11.38 13.68
N LEU A 16 4.33 -11.01 12.49
CA LEU A 16 3.76 -11.51 11.24
C LEU A 16 4.81 -11.60 10.14
N ARG A 17 4.55 -12.48 9.18
CA ARG A 17 5.29 -12.58 7.93
C ARG A 17 4.57 -11.81 6.83
N VAL A 18 5.32 -11.14 5.97
CA VAL A 18 4.79 -10.46 4.79
C VAL A 18 5.31 -11.16 3.54
N ALA A 19 4.42 -11.48 2.61
CA ALA A 19 4.76 -12.06 1.32
C ALA A 19 4.09 -11.26 0.20
N VAL A 20 4.82 -10.98 -0.88
CA VAL A 20 4.27 -10.40 -2.11
C VAL A 20 4.21 -11.48 -3.17
N GLU A 21 3.04 -11.71 -3.75
CA GLU A 21 2.85 -12.65 -4.85
C GLU A 21 3.30 -12.01 -6.15
N GLY A 22 4.14 -12.73 -6.92
CA GLY A 22 4.64 -12.27 -8.22
C GLY A 22 5.81 -11.29 -8.19
N GLY A 23 6.26 -10.86 -7.00
CA GLY A 23 7.38 -9.93 -6.81
C GLY A 23 8.68 -10.64 -6.39
N ALA A 24 9.45 -11.13 -7.36
CA ALA A 24 10.78 -11.72 -7.13
C ALA A 24 11.92 -10.72 -7.40
N ALA A 25 11.68 -9.42 -7.21
CA ALA A 25 12.73 -8.41 -7.31
C ALA A 25 13.51 -8.34 -5.99
N VAL A 26 14.83 -8.19 -6.07
CA VAL A 26 15.73 -7.99 -4.91
C VAL A 26 15.29 -6.76 -4.08
N HIS A 27 14.61 -5.80 -4.71
CA HIS A 27 13.93 -4.68 -4.06
C HIS A 27 12.49 -4.59 -4.56
N ASP A 28 11.55 -4.91 -3.68
CA ASP A 28 10.13 -4.69 -3.91
C ASP A 28 9.68 -3.50 -3.03
N PRO A 29 9.42 -2.32 -3.61
CA PRO A 29 9.10 -1.15 -2.80
C PRO A 29 7.76 -1.28 -2.06
N LEU A 30 6.88 -2.22 -2.45
CA LEU A 30 5.62 -2.49 -1.75
C LEU A 30 5.89 -3.31 -0.50
N LEU A 31 6.77 -4.32 -0.61
CA LEU A 31 7.24 -5.07 0.54
C LEU A 31 7.93 -4.15 1.55
N ASP A 32 8.81 -3.26 1.09
CA ASP A 32 9.53 -2.32 1.96
C ASP A 32 8.57 -1.35 2.64
N ALA A 33 7.69 -0.70 1.88
CA ALA A 33 6.67 0.19 2.44
C ALA A 33 5.75 -0.52 3.45
N MET A 34 5.38 -1.78 3.19
CA MET A 34 4.55 -2.55 4.12
C MET A 34 5.31 -2.88 5.40
N ARG A 35 6.57 -3.30 5.29
CA ARG A 35 7.43 -3.60 6.45
C ARG A 35 7.57 -2.37 7.34
N ASP A 36 7.82 -1.21 6.75
CA ASP A 36 7.92 0.04 7.49
C ASP A 36 6.60 0.40 8.18
N ALA A 37 5.49 0.34 7.47
CA ALA A 37 4.18 0.64 8.05
C ALA A 37 3.78 -0.31 9.21
N LEU A 38 4.16 -1.60 9.13
CA LEU A 38 3.94 -2.56 10.21
C LEU A 38 4.81 -2.27 11.43
N ARG A 39 6.09 -1.93 11.23
CA ARG A 39 7.01 -1.55 12.32
C ARG A 39 6.55 -0.27 13.02
N GLU A 40 6.12 0.74 12.25
CA GLU A 40 5.56 1.98 12.80
C GLU A 40 4.26 1.72 13.60
N ALA A 41 3.52 0.66 13.28
CA ALA A 41 2.33 0.22 14.01
C ALA A 41 2.63 -0.73 15.20
N GLY A 42 3.91 -0.99 15.49
CA GLY A 42 4.36 -1.80 16.62
C GLY A 42 4.49 -3.30 16.35
N ALA A 43 4.38 -3.75 15.10
CA ALA A 43 4.58 -5.15 14.74
C ALA A 43 6.04 -5.47 14.35
N THR A 44 6.45 -6.69 14.67
CA THR A 44 7.71 -7.29 14.24
C THR A 44 7.47 -8.10 12.98
N VAL A 45 8.19 -7.79 11.90
CA VAL A 45 8.16 -8.60 10.68
C VAL A 45 9.20 -9.71 10.81
N SER A 46 8.76 -10.96 10.75
CA SER A 46 9.58 -12.16 10.93
C SER A 46 9.35 -13.16 9.78
N ASP A 47 10.37 -13.95 9.47
CA ASP A 47 10.28 -15.07 8.53
C ASP A 47 9.96 -16.40 9.23
N ALA A 48 9.61 -16.36 10.53
CA ALA A 48 9.22 -17.53 11.30
C ALA A 48 8.00 -18.25 10.70
N ALA A 49 8.07 -19.58 10.66
CA ALA A 49 7.07 -20.41 9.99
C ALA A 49 5.71 -20.46 10.72
N ASP A 50 5.70 -20.18 12.02
CA ASP A 50 4.54 -20.16 12.92
C ASP A 50 3.85 -18.79 13.01
N ALA A 51 4.36 -17.78 12.29
CA ALA A 51 3.75 -16.45 12.26
C ALA A 51 2.57 -16.37 11.26
N PRO A 52 1.51 -15.61 11.57
CA PRO A 52 0.49 -15.23 10.59
C PRO A 52 1.11 -14.61 9.33
N VAL A 53 0.51 -14.86 8.17
CA VAL A 53 1.03 -14.46 6.86
C VAL A 53 0.12 -13.43 6.22
N LEU A 54 0.61 -12.20 6.10
CA LEU A 54 0.03 -11.16 5.27
C LEU A 54 0.51 -11.35 3.83
N ARG A 55 -0.39 -11.71 2.92
CA ARG A 55 -0.09 -11.81 1.49
C ARG A 55 -0.59 -10.57 0.77
N LEU A 56 0.29 -9.97 -0.02
CA LEU A 56 -0.01 -8.87 -0.93
C LEU A 56 0.01 -9.39 -2.36
N SER A 57 -0.94 -8.98 -3.18
CA SER A 57 -1.06 -9.41 -4.57
C SER A 57 -1.76 -8.36 -5.42
N GLY A 58 -1.68 -8.51 -6.74
CA GLY A 58 -2.37 -7.63 -7.69
C GLY A 58 -1.98 -6.15 -7.53
N GLU A 59 -0.71 -5.85 -7.24
CA GLU A 59 -0.23 -4.47 -7.28
C GLU A 59 -0.36 -3.92 -8.70
N GLY A 60 -0.99 -2.76 -8.86
CA GLY A 60 -1.17 -2.14 -10.16
C GLY A 60 -1.25 -0.62 -10.11
N PHE A 61 -0.56 0.04 -11.05
CA PHE A 61 -0.73 1.47 -11.34
C PHE A 61 -1.42 1.65 -12.69
N ASN A 62 -2.33 2.62 -12.77
CA ASN A 62 -3.02 3.00 -14.00
C ASN A 62 -3.09 4.52 -14.08
N THR A 63 -2.53 5.11 -15.13
CA THR A 63 -2.55 6.55 -15.39
C THR A 63 -3.50 6.84 -16.54
N GLN A 64 -4.36 7.84 -16.40
CA GLN A 64 -5.24 8.30 -17.47
C GLN A 64 -5.27 9.83 -17.57
N VAL A 65 -5.65 10.36 -18.73
CA VAL A 65 -5.92 11.80 -18.89
C VAL A 65 -7.17 12.17 -18.10
N LEU A 66 -7.05 13.14 -17.21
CA LEU A 66 -8.17 13.68 -16.43
C LEU A 66 -8.78 14.89 -17.13
N SER A 67 -7.95 15.78 -17.67
CA SER A 67 -8.41 17.01 -18.33
C SER A 67 -7.46 17.47 -19.44
N VAL A 68 -7.98 18.34 -20.31
CA VAL A 68 -7.24 19.01 -21.38
C VAL A 68 -7.46 20.52 -21.32
N ASP A 69 -6.48 21.30 -21.76
CA ASP A 69 -6.56 22.75 -21.87
C ASP A 69 -7.38 23.21 -23.09
N ALA A 70 -7.57 24.53 -23.24
CA ALA A 70 -8.32 25.13 -24.35
C ALA A 70 -7.74 24.83 -25.75
N ALA A 71 -6.49 24.41 -25.84
CA ALA A 71 -5.83 23.99 -27.08
C ALA A 71 -5.88 22.47 -27.30
N GLY A 72 -6.60 21.72 -26.45
CA GLY A 72 -6.75 20.27 -26.51
C GLY A 72 -5.53 19.49 -26.00
N ARG A 73 -4.63 20.14 -25.25
CA ARG A 73 -3.43 19.52 -24.69
C ARG A 73 -3.71 19.00 -23.29
N VAL A 74 -3.20 17.81 -22.95
CA VAL A 74 -3.33 17.26 -21.58
C VAL A 74 -2.86 18.28 -20.55
N ALA A 75 -3.74 18.57 -19.59
CA ALA A 75 -3.49 19.48 -18.48
C ALA A 75 -3.31 18.70 -17.16
N GLU A 76 -4.08 17.64 -16.96
CA GLU A 76 -4.02 16.82 -15.74
C GLU A 76 -4.09 15.33 -16.06
N TYR A 77 -3.39 14.55 -15.24
CA TYR A 77 -3.50 13.10 -15.21
C TYR A 77 -4.12 12.64 -13.90
N LEU A 78 -4.85 11.52 -13.94
CA LEU A 78 -5.32 10.80 -12.76
C LEU A 78 -4.57 9.47 -12.67
N VAL A 79 -3.80 9.29 -11.61
CA VAL A 79 -3.07 8.06 -11.27
C VAL A 79 -3.90 7.27 -10.28
N ARG A 80 -4.24 6.04 -10.64
CA ARG A 80 -4.86 5.04 -9.77
C ARG A 80 -3.83 4.02 -9.33
N TYR A 81 -3.90 3.63 -8.08
CA TYR A 81 -3.07 2.59 -7.49
C TYR A 81 -3.95 1.60 -6.73
N GLU A 82 -3.73 0.31 -6.95
CA GLU A 82 -4.44 -0.75 -6.24
C GLU A 82 -3.49 -1.84 -5.73
N VAL A 83 -3.85 -2.41 -4.58
CA VAL A 83 -3.19 -3.56 -3.97
C VAL A 83 -4.26 -4.43 -3.33
N SER A 84 -4.20 -5.73 -3.58
CA SER A 84 -5.00 -6.73 -2.89
C SER A 84 -4.22 -7.35 -1.74
N PHE A 85 -4.91 -7.71 -0.67
CA PHE A 85 -4.29 -8.39 0.46
C PHE A 85 -5.24 -9.39 1.13
N ARG A 86 -4.64 -10.38 1.79
CA ARG A 86 -5.31 -11.33 2.69
C ARG A 86 -4.40 -11.66 3.87
N LEU A 87 -4.98 -12.11 4.97
CA LEU A 87 -4.23 -12.57 6.15
C LEU A 87 -4.66 -13.97 6.52
N THR A 88 -3.70 -14.86 6.69
CA THR A 88 -3.92 -16.22 7.23
C THR A 88 -3.13 -16.43 8.50
N ASP A 89 -3.58 -17.32 9.38
CA ASP A 89 -2.73 -17.84 10.45
C ASP A 89 -1.69 -18.84 9.90
N ALA A 90 -0.86 -19.40 10.78
CA ALA A 90 0.16 -20.38 10.42
C ALA A 90 -0.41 -21.72 9.91
N ALA A 91 -1.65 -22.05 10.29
CA ALA A 91 -2.37 -23.24 9.81
C ALA A 91 -3.06 -22.99 8.45
N GLY A 92 -3.00 -21.77 7.92
CA GLY A 92 -3.64 -21.37 6.67
C GLY A 92 -5.11 -20.99 6.83
N LYS A 93 -5.64 -20.92 8.06
CA LYS A 93 -6.99 -20.40 8.32
C LYS A 93 -7.01 -18.92 7.99
N GLU A 94 -8.04 -18.50 7.28
CA GLU A 94 -8.22 -17.10 6.94
C GLU A 94 -8.63 -16.27 8.16
N LEU A 95 -7.81 -15.28 8.50
CA LEU A 95 -8.10 -14.27 9.52
C LEU A 95 -8.69 -13.01 8.88
N VAL A 96 -8.27 -12.70 7.65
CA VAL A 96 -8.79 -11.60 6.85
C VAL A 96 -9.00 -12.08 5.42
N PRO A 97 -10.24 -12.03 4.91
CA PRO A 97 -10.52 -12.39 3.54
C PRO A 97 -9.83 -11.46 2.55
N ALA A 98 -9.60 -11.99 1.35
CA ALA A 98 -9.02 -11.23 0.26
C ALA A 98 -9.84 -9.97 -0.03
N GLN A 99 -9.17 -8.83 -0.05
CA GLN A 99 -9.79 -7.55 -0.31
C GLN A 99 -8.81 -6.60 -1.00
N THR A 100 -9.34 -5.69 -1.80
CA THR A 100 -8.54 -4.70 -2.54
C THR A 100 -8.69 -3.32 -1.93
N ILE A 101 -7.58 -2.61 -1.82
CA ILE A 101 -7.54 -1.17 -1.57
C ILE A 101 -7.20 -0.46 -2.86
N ARG A 102 -7.93 0.61 -3.14
CA ARG A 102 -7.72 1.48 -4.30
C ARG A 102 -7.53 2.91 -3.81
N MET A 103 -6.50 3.57 -4.30
CA MET A 103 -6.23 4.99 -4.11
C MET A 103 -6.09 5.66 -5.46
N GLN A 104 -6.39 6.95 -5.51
CA GLN A 104 -6.21 7.74 -6.72
C GLN A 104 -5.79 9.16 -6.37
N ARG A 105 -4.95 9.75 -7.21
CA ARG A 105 -4.50 11.13 -7.10
C ARG A 105 -4.30 11.73 -8.48
N ASP A 106 -4.64 12.98 -8.62
CA ASP A 106 -4.41 13.79 -9.80
C ASP A 106 -3.10 14.58 -9.69
N TYR A 107 -2.51 14.93 -10.84
CA TYR A 107 -1.39 15.86 -10.90
C TYR A 107 -1.42 16.67 -12.20
N THR A 108 -0.92 17.90 -12.11
CA THR A 108 -0.85 18.82 -13.25
C THR A 108 0.38 18.54 -14.11
N PHE A 109 0.18 18.50 -15.43
CA PHE A 109 1.22 18.24 -16.40
C PHE A 109 1.79 19.54 -16.97
N ASP A 110 3.12 19.70 -16.85
CA ASP A 110 3.87 20.79 -17.49
C ASP A 110 4.94 20.19 -18.41
N ARG A 111 4.78 20.43 -19.71
CA ARG A 111 5.67 19.92 -20.76
C ARG A 111 7.02 20.61 -20.82
N LEU A 112 7.14 21.82 -20.26
CA LEU A 112 8.38 22.58 -20.31
C LEU A 112 9.42 22.05 -19.31
N ASN A 113 9.04 21.09 -18.45
CA ASN A 113 9.87 20.59 -17.37
C ASN A 113 9.85 19.05 -17.26
N VAL A 114 10.12 18.35 -18.35
CA VAL A 114 9.99 16.88 -18.47
C VAL A 114 10.81 16.12 -17.41
N ILE A 115 12.05 16.53 -17.11
CA ILE A 115 12.90 15.88 -16.09
C ILE A 115 12.28 16.01 -14.69
N ALA A 116 11.68 17.16 -14.38
CA ALA A 116 10.98 17.33 -13.11
C ALA A 116 9.74 16.43 -13.00
N LYS A 117 9.10 16.09 -14.13
CA LYS A 117 7.89 15.26 -14.16
C LYS A 117 8.14 13.78 -13.85
N GLU A 118 9.25 13.21 -14.31
CA GLU A 118 9.61 11.84 -13.94
C GLU A 118 9.78 11.70 -12.43
N LYS A 119 10.45 12.68 -11.80
CA LYS A 119 10.60 12.75 -10.36
C LYS A 119 9.26 12.91 -9.64
N GLU A 120 8.40 13.82 -10.10
CA GLU A 120 7.08 14.04 -9.51
C GLU A 120 6.20 12.79 -9.59
N GLU A 121 6.19 12.07 -10.71
CA GLU A 121 5.45 10.82 -10.82
C GLU A 121 5.99 9.76 -9.85
N GLU A 122 7.32 9.63 -9.73
CA GLU A 122 7.93 8.70 -8.79
C GLU A 122 7.56 9.04 -7.34
N ASP A 123 7.64 10.32 -6.97
CA ASP A 123 7.26 10.85 -5.66
C ASP A 123 5.78 10.53 -5.35
N LEU A 124 4.89 10.76 -6.33
CA LEU A 124 3.47 10.46 -6.24
C LEU A 124 3.20 8.96 -6.06
N ARG A 125 3.89 8.09 -6.81
CA ARG A 125 3.75 6.64 -6.70
C ARG A 125 4.21 6.16 -5.33
N ARG A 126 5.31 6.70 -4.80
CA ARG A 126 5.77 6.41 -3.43
C ARG A 126 4.77 6.88 -2.39
N GLU A 127 4.12 8.02 -2.58
CA GLU A 127 3.07 8.51 -1.68
C GLU A 127 1.82 7.63 -1.69
N LEU A 128 1.28 7.32 -2.88
CA LEU A 128 0.15 6.41 -3.05
C LEU A 128 0.42 5.06 -2.39
N ARG A 129 1.64 4.54 -2.54
CA ARG A 129 2.07 3.30 -1.88
C ARG A 129 2.01 3.40 -0.37
N ARG A 130 2.60 4.44 0.22
CA ARG A 130 2.53 4.72 1.67
C ARG A 130 1.08 4.83 2.16
N ASP A 131 0.20 5.46 1.39
CA ASP A 131 -1.21 5.60 1.76
C ASP A 131 -1.95 4.26 1.77
N VAL A 132 -1.73 3.43 0.76
CA VAL A 132 -2.33 2.10 0.67
C VAL A 132 -1.87 1.21 1.82
N VAL A 133 -0.56 1.12 2.09
CA VAL A 133 -0.06 0.26 3.19
C VAL A 133 -0.58 0.72 4.54
N ARG A 134 -0.68 2.03 4.79
CA ARG A 134 -1.31 2.57 6.00
C ARG A 134 -2.79 2.19 6.09
N GLN A 135 -3.52 2.16 4.97
CA GLN A 135 -4.91 1.70 4.97
C GLN A 135 -5.02 0.19 5.23
N ILE A 136 -4.09 -0.63 4.71
CA ILE A 136 -4.01 -2.06 5.03
C ILE A 136 -3.82 -2.24 6.54
N VAL A 137 -2.82 -1.59 7.15
CA VAL A 137 -2.58 -1.64 8.61
C VAL A 137 -3.82 -1.27 9.42
N ARG A 138 -4.52 -0.19 9.04
CA ARG A 138 -5.78 0.23 9.68
C ARG A 138 -6.92 -0.80 9.54
N ARG A 139 -6.91 -1.64 8.51
CA ARG A 139 -7.88 -2.74 8.38
C ARG A 139 -7.47 -3.91 9.27
N LEU A 140 -6.17 -4.25 9.31
CA LEU A 140 -5.63 -5.30 10.16
C LEU A 140 -5.88 -5.02 11.65
N SER A 141 -5.76 -3.77 12.10
CA SER A 141 -6.01 -3.39 13.50
C SER A 141 -7.44 -3.68 13.96
N LYS A 142 -8.43 -3.73 13.05
CA LYS A 142 -9.84 -3.98 13.39
C LYS A 142 -10.17 -5.46 13.58
N VAL A 143 -9.36 -6.34 13.00
CA VAL A 143 -9.64 -7.79 12.94
C VAL A 143 -9.59 -8.44 14.31
N ALA A 144 -8.80 -7.88 15.23
CA ALA A 144 -8.70 -8.39 16.59
C ALA A 144 -9.50 -7.60 17.63
N SER A 145 -10.10 -6.46 17.25
CA SER A 145 -11.05 -5.78 18.12
C SER A 145 -12.44 -6.42 18.06
N SER A 146 -12.66 -7.34 17.12
CA SER A 146 -13.87 -8.16 17.04
C SER A 146 -13.70 -9.40 17.93
N LYS A 147 -13.93 -9.23 19.23
CA LYS A 147 -14.25 -10.32 20.14
C LYS A 147 -15.73 -10.26 20.48
#